data_AF-A0A3D4F177-F1
#
_entry.id   AF-A0A3D4F177-F1
#
_cell.length_a   1.000
_cell.length_b   1.000
_cell.length_c   1.000
_cell.angle_alpha   90.00
_cell.angle_beta   90.00
_cell.angle_gamma   90.00
#
_symmetry.space_group_name_H-M   'P 1'
#
loop_
_entity.id
_entity.type
_entity.pdbx_description
1 polymer ?
#
loop_
_entity_poly.entity_id
_entity_poly.type
_entity_poly.pdbx_seq_one_letter_code
_entity_poly.pdbx_strand_id
1 'polypeptide(L)'
;MKNIFDHSKSLKTGSKAGTSFSLRPLFSLSFLVAIGMGSASGQADHGAGGDIEKCPVMGPQVAPAARHTAASAYGNRDWWPNQLNLGILHQNSAKGNPVGGNFDYAEEFKKLDLAALKKDLTSLMTDSQDWWPADYGHYGPLFIRLAWHSAGTYRTYDGRGGASDGTQRFAPLNSWPDNGNLDKARRLLWPIKQKYGQKISWADLMILSGNVALESMGFKTFGFGGGRADVWEAQEDIYWGPESEWLAKKRYDDGKLDNPLAAVQMGLIYVNPQGPDGNPDPLASAKQIRETFGRMGMNDEETIALIAGGHTFGKAHGAHSPEGNVGPEPEAAPLEEQGLGWKNSKGKGNGVDTITSGLEGAWTSTPAQWSHSYFANMFAYDWELTKSPAGA
;
A
#
# COMPACT_ATOMS: atom_id res chain seq x y z
N MET A 1 20.75 42.40 -9.01
CA MET A 1 19.73 43.38 -8.60
C MET A 1 19.26 42.98 -7.20
N LYS A 2 19.89 43.49 -6.13
CA LYS A 2 19.42 44.58 -5.26
C LYS A 2 17.97 44.43 -4.77
N ASN A 3 17.86 44.03 -3.50
CA ASN A 3 16.89 44.37 -2.44
C ASN A 3 15.68 45.24 -2.80
N ILE A 4 14.49 44.82 -2.37
CA ILE A 4 13.46 45.72 -1.82
C ILE A 4 12.89 45.10 -0.52
N PHE A 5 13.08 45.86 0.55
CA PHE A 5 12.60 45.75 1.93
C PHE A 5 11.11 46.15 2.03
N ASP A 6 10.29 45.47 2.85
CA ASP A 6 9.88 45.85 4.22
C ASP A 6 8.80 46.94 4.32
N HIS A 7 7.65 46.54 4.89
CA HIS A 7 6.71 47.48 5.51
C HIS A 7 6.13 46.86 6.79
N SER A 8 6.90 46.94 7.87
CA SER A 8 6.39 47.00 9.23
C SER A 8 5.84 48.41 9.54
N LYS A 9 4.63 48.49 10.12
CA LYS A 9 4.15 49.68 10.83
C LYS A 9 3.67 49.31 12.22
N SER A 10 4.41 49.85 13.19
CA SER A 10 4.13 49.96 14.61
C SER A 10 2.90 50.82 14.90
N LEU A 11 2.09 50.41 15.89
CA LEU A 11 1.20 51.31 16.64
C LEU A 11 1.45 51.13 18.14
N LYS A 12 1.60 52.27 18.81
CA LYS A 12 2.03 52.47 20.19
C LYS A 12 0.88 52.36 21.20
N THR A 13 1.20 51.69 22.31
CA THR A 13 0.88 51.97 23.74
C THR A 13 -0.27 52.92 24.14
N GLY A 14 -1.10 52.45 25.07
CA GLY A 14 -1.90 53.24 26.01
C GLY A 14 -2.22 52.39 27.26
N SER A 15 -2.09 52.98 28.46
CA SER A 15 -2.03 52.32 29.79
C SER A 15 -3.04 52.94 30.77
N LYS A 16 -3.34 52.18 31.86
CA LYS A 16 -4.09 52.48 33.12
C LYS A 16 -5.61 52.24 33.05
N ALA A 17 -6.33 51.70 34.04
CA ALA A 17 -6.16 51.29 35.45
C ALA A 17 -7.18 50.13 35.68
N GLY A 18 -7.13 49.19 36.64
CA GLY A 18 -6.81 49.26 38.07
C GLY A 18 -8.10 49.26 38.90
N THR A 19 -8.61 48.08 39.32
CA THR A 19 -9.48 47.89 40.51
C THR A 19 -9.46 46.44 40.98
N SER A 20 -9.29 46.25 42.28
CA SER A 20 -9.16 45.00 43.05
C SER A 20 -10.46 44.64 43.78
N PHE A 21 -10.41 43.51 44.54
CA PHE A 21 -11.39 42.90 45.47
C PHE A 21 -12.28 41.81 44.85
N SER A 22 -12.56 40.64 45.46
CA SER A 22 -12.32 40.12 46.82
C SER A 22 -12.48 38.58 46.81
N LEU A 23 -11.61 37.85 47.52
CA LEU A 23 -11.84 36.47 47.97
C LEU A 23 -12.62 36.48 49.29
N ARG A 24 -13.61 35.59 49.45
CA ARG A 24 -13.80 34.80 50.68
C ARG A 24 -14.86 33.68 50.52
N PRO A 25 -14.77 32.61 51.33
CA PRO A 25 -15.32 31.27 51.09
C PRO A 25 -16.61 31.00 51.88
N LEU A 26 -17.40 29.99 51.52
CA LEU A 26 -18.23 29.24 52.49
C LEU A 26 -18.83 27.94 51.90
N PHE A 27 -18.43 26.82 52.53
CA PHE A 27 -19.22 25.65 52.95
C PHE A 27 -20.01 24.76 51.94
N SER A 28 -19.53 23.51 51.89
CA SER A 28 -20.26 22.22 51.88
C SER A 28 -21.79 22.25 51.99
N LEU A 29 -22.46 21.59 51.04
CA LEU A 29 -23.67 20.81 51.31
C LEU A 29 -23.82 19.67 50.29
N SER A 30 -23.63 18.44 50.75
CA SER A 30 -23.98 17.21 50.04
C SER A 30 -25.50 17.13 49.88
N PHE A 31 -25.98 16.93 48.66
CA PHE A 31 -27.35 16.47 48.40
C PHE A 31 -27.32 15.24 47.50
N LEU A 32 -27.63 14.09 48.12
CA LEU A 32 -27.96 12.85 47.44
C LEU A 32 -29.33 13.07 46.75
N VAL A 33 -29.37 12.99 45.43
CA VAL A 33 -30.63 12.90 44.68
C VAL A 33 -30.62 11.57 43.95
N ALA A 34 -31.36 10.62 44.52
CA ALA A 34 -31.76 9.39 43.85
C ALA A 34 -32.99 9.69 42.98
N ILE A 35 -32.83 9.59 41.66
CA ILE A 35 -33.91 9.52 40.66
C ILE A 35 -33.43 8.38 39.74
N GLY A 36 -34.01 7.18 39.80
CA GLY A 36 -35.37 6.90 39.36
C GLY A 36 -35.26 6.32 37.95
N MET A 37 -35.16 4.99 37.86
CA MET A 37 -35.17 4.24 36.60
C MET A 37 -36.45 4.58 35.82
N GLY A 38 -36.29 5.29 34.70
CA GLY A 38 -37.31 5.50 33.68
C GLY A 38 -36.81 4.91 32.37
N SER A 39 -37.29 3.72 32.05
CA SER A 39 -37.12 3.07 30.74
C SER A 39 -37.81 3.91 29.66
N ALA A 40 -37.02 4.64 28.88
CA ALA A 40 -37.44 5.19 27.60
C ALA A 40 -36.75 4.37 26.50
N SER A 41 -37.49 3.39 25.98
CA SER A 41 -37.14 2.65 24.77
C SER A 41 -37.28 3.57 23.56
N GLY A 42 -36.23 4.32 23.25
CA GLY A 42 -36.03 5.00 21.98
C GLY A 42 -35.00 4.22 21.18
N GLN A 43 -35.45 3.20 20.47
CA GLN A 43 -34.60 2.41 19.58
C GLN A 43 -34.32 3.26 18.34
N ALA A 44 -33.18 3.94 18.33
CA ALA A 44 -32.62 4.48 17.10
C ALA A 44 -32.15 3.28 16.27
N ASP A 45 -32.75 3.13 15.09
CA ASP A 45 -32.41 2.10 14.11
C ASP A 45 -30.98 2.38 13.60
N HIS A 46 -30.02 1.67 14.19
CA HIS A 46 -28.63 1.71 13.74
C HIS A 46 -28.51 0.78 12.55
N GLY A 47 -28.44 1.38 11.36
CA GLY A 47 -28.18 0.70 10.10
C GLY A 47 -26.99 -0.26 10.20
N ALA A 48 -27.19 -1.44 9.60
CA ALA A 48 -26.27 -2.57 9.57
C ALA A 48 -24.80 -2.15 9.39
N GLY A 49 -24.02 -2.33 10.45
CA GLY A 49 -22.56 -2.25 10.43
C GLY A 49 -22.01 -3.48 9.71
N GLY A 50 -21.18 -3.24 8.70
CA GLY A 50 -20.57 -4.30 7.89
C GLY A 50 -19.59 -5.18 8.66
N ASP A 51 -19.67 -6.48 8.38
CA ASP A 51 -18.59 -7.45 8.14
C ASP A 51 -17.48 -7.67 9.19
N ILE A 52 -17.60 -7.18 10.43
CA ILE A 52 -16.82 -7.75 11.55
C ILE A 52 -17.32 -9.15 11.95
N GLU A 53 -18.53 -9.52 11.50
CA GLU A 53 -19.21 -10.79 11.80
C GLU A 53 -18.58 -12.02 11.12
N LYS A 54 -17.59 -11.84 10.24
CA LYS A 54 -17.00 -12.93 9.43
C LYS A 54 -15.72 -13.54 10.01
N CYS A 55 -15.18 -13.00 11.11
CA CYS A 55 -14.03 -13.61 11.78
C CYS A 55 -14.51 -14.70 12.75
N PRO A 56 -14.25 -16.00 12.52
CA PRO A 56 -14.83 -17.10 13.30
C PRO A 56 -14.34 -17.18 14.75
N VAL A 57 -13.26 -16.47 15.12
CA VAL A 57 -12.79 -16.31 16.51
C VAL A 57 -13.32 -15.01 17.14
N MET A 58 -13.69 -14.03 16.31
CA MET A 58 -14.46 -12.84 16.70
C MET A 58 -15.92 -13.08 16.34
N GLY A 59 -16.50 -14.16 16.89
CA GLY A 59 -17.94 -14.44 16.78
C GLY A 59 -18.81 -13.28 17.31
N PRO A 60 -20.15 -13.44 17.34
CA PRO A 60 -21.04 -12.39 17.84
C PRO A 60 -20.53 -11.87 19.18
N GLN A 61 -20.33 -10.55 19.25
CA GLN A 61 -19.78 -9.77 20.35
C GLN A 61 -19.95 -10.48 21.70
N VAL A 62 -18.89 -11.14 22.17
CA VAL A 62 -18.96 -11.86 23.44
C VAL A 62 -19.20 -10.83 24.54
N ALA A 63 -20.19 -11.10 25.39
CA ALA A 63 -20.55 -10.24 26.51
C ALA A 63 -19.28 -9.78 27.27
N PRO A 64 -19.23 -8.55 27.81
CA PRO A 64 -18.02 -7.97 28.42
C PRO A 64 -17.29 -8.89 29.41
N ALA A 65 -18.00 -9.82 30.06
CA ALA A 65 -17.49 -10.81 31.01
C ALA A 65 -16.62 -11.93 30.40
N ALA A 66 -16.59 -12.10 29.08
CA ALA A 66 -15.86 -13.19 28.39
C ALA A 66 -14.65 -12.70 27.57
N ARG A 67 -14.26 -11.43 27.74
CA ARG A 67 -13.11 -10.84 27.02
C ARG A 67 -11.82 -11.15 27.77
N HIS A 68 -10.97 -12.00 27.19
CA HIS A 68 -9.69 -12.40 27.80
C HIS A 68 -8.49 -11.55 27.36
N THR A 69 -8.64 -10.67 26.36
CA THR A 69 -7.62 -9.71 25.92
C THR A 69 -8.24 -8.35 25.59
N ALA A 70 -7.50 -7.25 25.81
CA ALA A 70 -7.95 -5.89 25.51
C ALA A 70 -8.08 -5.61 24.00
N ALA A 71 -7.40 -6.40 23.15
CA ALA A 71 -7.37 -6.22 21.70
C ALA A 71 -8.71 -6.49 20.99
N SER A 72 -9.63 -7.22 21.64
CA SER A 72 -10.96 -7.55 21.10
C SER A 72 -12.08 -6.65 21.63
N ALA A 73 -11.75 -5.61 22.40
CA ALA A 73 -12.75 -4.69 22.96
C ALA A 73 -13.00 -3.50 22.03
N TYR A 74 -14.24 -3.02 22.00
CA TYR A 74 -14.58 -1.74 21.35
C TYR A 74 -13.68 -0.61 21.87
N GLY A 75 -13.01 0.07 20.96
CA GLY A 75 -12.26 1.30 21.20
C GLY A 75 -13.16 2.54 21.18
N ASN A 76 -12.59 3.69 21.53
CA ASN A 76 -13.34 4.95 21.57
C ASN A 76 -14.00 5.31 20.23
N ARG A 77 -13.34 5.01 19.10
CA ARG A 77 -13.86 5.34 17.76
C ARG A 77 -15.04 4.48 17.34
N ASP A 78 -15.23 3.30 17.95
CA ASP A 78 -16.43 2.50 17.71
C ASP A 78 -17.68 3.17 18.30
N TRP A 79 -17.52 3.84 19.45
CA TRP A 79 -18.59 4.61 20.09
C TRP A 79 -18.76 6.01 19.49
N TRP A 80 -17.66 6.65 19.11
CA TRP A 80 -17.62 8.01 18.57
C TRP A 80 -16.85 8.04 17.24
N PRO A 81 -17.47 7.58 16.14
CA PRO A 81 -16.79 7.47 14.84
C PRO A 81 -16.32 8.83 14.29
N ASN A 82 -16.98 9.92 14.67
CA ASN A 82 -16.64 11.29 14.28
C ASN A 82 -15.61 11.96 15.22
N GLN A 83 -15.06 11.24 16.20
CA GLN A 83 -14.04 11.79 17.09
C GLN A 83 -12.75 12.10 16.31
N LEU A 84 -12.17 13.28 16.56
CA LEU A 84 -10.89 13.70 15.96
C LEU A 84 -9.79 12.67 16.19
N ASN A 85 -9.09 12.26 15.13
CA ASN A 85 -7.99 11.31 15.21
C ASN A 85 -6.67 12.01 15.59
N LEU A 86 -6.27 11.88 16.86
CA LEU A 86 -4.95 12.34 17.32
C LEU A 86 -3.85 11.28 17.20
N GLY A 87 -4.19 10.03 16.84
CA GLY A 87 -3.23 8.93 16.71
C GLY A 87 -2.13 9.21 15.69
N ILE A 88 -2.48 9.86 14.59
CA ILE A 88 -1.54 10.25 13.52
C ILE A 88 -0.39 11.14 14.01
N LEU A 89 -0.57 11.88 15.11
CA LEU A 89 0.47 12.75 15.67
C LEU A 89 1.51 11.98 16.50
N HIS A 90 1.21 10.72 16.85
CA HIS A 90 2.08 9.86 17.64
C HIS A 90 2.74 8.76 16.78
N GLN A 91 2.43 8.72 15.48
CA GLN A 91 2.99 7.79 14.53
C GLN A 91 4.50 7.98 14.36
N ASN A 92 5.19 6.91 13.99
CA ASN A 92 6.63 6.81 13.80
C ASN A 92 7.42 7.26 15.04
N SER A 93 6.88 6.98 16.24
CA SER A 93 7.52 7.29 17.50
C SER A 93 8.89 6.61 17.60
N ALA A 94 9.90 7.34 18.09
CA ALA A 94 11.24 6.81 18.33
C ALA A 94 11.24 5.59 19.29
N LYS A 95 10.19 5.43 20.11
CA LYS A 95 10.04 4.26 21.01
C LYS A 95 9.71 2.97 20.27
N GLY A 96 9.02 3.05 19.13
CA GLY A 96 8.72 1.89 18.27
C GLY A 96 9.86 1.52 17.34
N ASN A 97 10.90 2.36 17.26
CA ASN A 97 12.04 2.14 16.38
C ASN A 97 13.11 1.25 17.05
N PRO A 98 13.36 0.02 16.56
CA PRO A 98 14.31 -0.92 17.14
C PRO A 98 15.79 -0.57 16.85
N VAL A 99 16.09 0.34 15.94
CA VAL A 99 17.49 0.71 15.59
C VAL A 99 18.06 1.80 16.49
N GLY A 100 17.23 2.43 17.32
CA GLY A 100 17.63 3.44 18.30
C GLY A 100 17.76 4.86 17.73
N GLY A 101 17.56 5.87 18.58
CA GLY A 101 17.46 7.27 18.17
C GLY A 101 18.75 7.94 17.67
N ASN A 102 19.91 7.32 17.87
CA ASN A 102 21.20 7.84 17.39
C ASN A 102 21.59 7.29 16.00
N PHE A 103 20.74 6.45 15.40
CA PHE A 103 20.99 5.86 14.10
C PHE A 103 20.77 6.88 12.98
N ASP A 104 21.79 7.06 12.13
CA ASP A 104 21.71 7.90 10.92
C ASP A 104 21.80 7.00 9.68
N TYR A 105 20.66 6.83 8.99
CA TYR A 105 20.59 5.98 7.80
C TYR A 105 21.45 6.51 6.65
N ALA A 106 21.54 7.83 6.47
CA ALA A 106 22.32 8.40 5.38
C ALA A 106 23.82 8.11 5.58
N GLU A 107 24.31 8.20 6.81
CA GLU A 107 25.69 7.83 7.15
C GLU A 107 25.95 6.32 7.04
N GLU A 108 24.99 5.46 7.39
CA GLU A 108 25.13 4.01 7.22
C GLU A 108 25.06 3.58 5.75
N PHE A 109 24.19 4.20 4.95
CA PHE A 109 24.07 3.93 3.52
C PHE A 109 25.37 4.28 2.77
N LYS A 110 26.06 5.36 3.16
CA LYS A 110 27.38 5.70 2.57
C LYS A 110 28.45 4.63 2.79
N LYS A 111 28.29 3.76 3.79
CA LYS A 111 29.21 2.64 4.08
C LYS A 111 28.89 1.39 3.25
N LEU A 112 27.79 1.38 2.51
CA LEU A 112 27.35 0.25 1.70
C LEU A 112 28.26 0.05 0.50
N ASP A 113 28.73 -1.18 0.29
CA ASP A 113 29.27 -1.59 -1.00
C ASP A 113 28.12 -1.82 -1.98
N LEU A 114 27.71 -0.75 -2.67
CA LEU A 114 26.61 -0.78 -3.61
C LEU A 114 26.90 -1.69 -4.81
N ALA A 115 28.17 -1.80 -5.24
CA ALA A 115 28.54 -2.67 -6.35
C ALA A 115 28.38 -4.15 -5.97
N ALA A 116 28.82 -4.54 -4.77
CA ALA A 116 28.59 -5.88 -4.25
C ALA A 116 27.08 -6.18 -4.09
N LEU A 117 26.30 -5.23 -3.55
CA LEU A 117 24.85 -5.40 -3.41
C LEU A 117 24.17 -5.61 -4.77
N LYS A 118 24.50 -4.79 -5.77
CA LYS A 118 23.96 -4.95 -7.13
C LYS A 118 24.35 -6.30 -7.73
N LYS A 119 25.59 -6.76 -7.52
CA LYS A 119 26.04 -8.08 -7.96
C LYS A 119 25.23 -9.21 -7.32
N ASP A 120 24.99 -9.15 -6.01
CA ASP A 120 24.18 -10.16 -5.33
C ASP A 120 22.72 -10.14 -5.81
N LEU A 121 22.15 -8.95 -6.01
CA LEU A 121 20.81 -8.80 -6.59
C LEU A 121 20.76 -9.39 -8.01
N THR A 122 21.76 -9.14 -8.85
CA THR A 122 21.85 -9.75 -10.19
C THR A 122 21.93 -11.27 -10.11
N SER A 123 22.70 -11.84 -9.17
CA SER A 123 22.75 -13.30 -8.97
C SER A 123 21.41 -13.86 -8.53
N LEU A 124 20.74 -13.19 -7.59
CA LEU A 124 19.41 -13.57 -7.11
C LEU A 124 18.38 -13.64 -8.24
N MET A 125 18.50 -12.79 -9.26
CA MET A 125 17.56 -12.76 -10.38
C MET A 125 17.36 -14.13 -11.03
N THR A 126 18.40 -14.96 -11.10
CA THR A 126 18.36 -16.29 -11.73
C THR A 126 18.53 -17.44 -10.75
N ASP A 127 18.59 -17.16 -9.45
CA ASP A 127 18.70 -18.16 -8.39
C ASP A 127 17.31 -18.65 -7.95
N SER A 128 16.65 -19.39 -8.83
CA SER A 128 15.27 -19.87 -8.62
C SER A 128 15.16 -20.73 -7.37
N GLN A 129 14.21 -20.38 -6.50
CA GLN A 129 13.88 -21.09 -5.27
C GLN A 129 12.69 -22.04 -5.48
N ASP A 130 12.78 -23.26 -4.96
CA ASP A 130 11.73 -24.28 -5.14
C ASP A 130 10.37 -23.87 -4.55
N TRP A 131 10.37 -23.08 -3.47
CA TRP A 131 9.14 -22.61 -2.82
C TRP A 131 8.42 -21.52 -3.62
N TRP A 132 9.11 -20.86 -4.55
CA TRP A 132 8.51 -19.90 -5.47
C TRP A 132 9.31 -19.81 -6.78
N PRO A 133 9.17 -20.77 -7.71
CA PRO A 133 10.03 -20.85 -8.88
C PRO A 133 9.98 -19.60 -9.77
N ALA A 134 11.12 -19.22 -10.35
CA ALA A 134 11.22 -18.06 -11.23
C ALA A 134 10.63 -18.35 -12.61
N ASP A 135 9.67 -17.53 -13.06
CA ASP A 135 9.20 -17.57 -14.43
C ASP A 135 10.36 -17.32 -15.40
N TYR A 136 10.43 -18.13 -16.46
CA TYR A 136 11.50 -18.04 -17.46
C TYR A 136 12.93 -18.16 -16.87
N GLY A 137 13.05 -18.72 -15.66
CA GLY A 137 14.32 -18.78 -14.92
C GLY A 137 14.83 -17.43 -14.43
N HIS A 138 13.99 -16.39 -14.38
CA HIS A 138 14.41 -15.04 -14.01
C HIS A 138 13.33 -14.27 -13.21
N TYR A 139 13.60 -13.89 -11.95
CA TYR A 139 12.70 -13.11 -11.08
C TYR A 139 12.59 -11.61 -11.44
N GLY A 140 13.22 -11.19 -12.53
CA GLY A 140 13.38 -9.78 -12.89
C GLY A 140 12.02 -9.09 -13.04
N PRO A 141 11.08 -9.66 -13.82
CA PRO A 141 9.75 -9.06 -13.95
C PRO A 141 8.97 -8.97 -12.63
N LEU A 142 9.13 -9.95 -11.73
CA LEU A 142 8.51 -9.93 -10.40
C LEU A 142 9.06 -8.77 -9.55
N PHE A 143 10.37 -8.51 -9.59
CA PHE A 143 10.98 -7.39 -8.86
C PHE A 143 10.69 -6.03 -9.50
N ILE A 144 10.49 -5.95 -10.82
CA ILE A 144 9.97 -4.74 -11.46
C ILE A 144 8.57 -4.43 -10.94
N ARG A 145 7.68 -5.44 -10.89
CA ARG A 145 6.33 -5.27 -10.30
C ARG A 145 6.41 -4.86 -8.82
N LEU A 146 7.29 -5.49 -8.04
CA LEU A 146 7.49 -5.13 -6.63
C LEU A 146 7.85 -3.64 -6.46
N ALA A 147 8.85 -3.18 -7.21
CA ALA A 147 9.32 -1.80 -7.16
C ALA A 147 8.24 -0.82 -7.64
N TRP A 148 7.58 -1.15 -8.76
CA TRP A 148 6.46 -0.40 -9.32
C TRP A 148 5.32 -0.23 -8.31
N HIS A 149 4.86 -1.32 -7.69
CA HIS A 149 3.77 -1.28 -6.70
C HIS A 149 4.20 -0.58 -5.40
N SER A 150 5.49 -0.63 -5.05
CA SER A 150 6.00 0.12 -3.90
C SER A 150 5.96 1.63 -4.17
N ALA A 151 6.30 2.09 -5.37
CA ALA A 151 6.32 3.51 -5.72
C ALA A 151 4.94 4.04 -6.17
N GLY A 152 4.12 3.17 -6.77
CA GLY A 152 2.88 3.53 -7.45
C GLY A 152 1.69 3.82 -6.56
N THR A 153 1.87 3.92 -5.25
CA THR A 153 0.79 4.38 -4.35
C THR A 153 0.82 5.90 -4.11
N TYR A 154 1.81 6.59 -4.68
CA TYR A 154 2.04 8.02 -4.53
C TYR A 154 0.89 8.87 -5.09
N ARG A 155 0.57 10.00 -4.46
CA ARG A 155 -0.43 10.95 -4.97
C ARG A 155 0.03 12.39 -4.81
N THR A 156 -0.20 13.20 -5.84
CA THR A 156 0.27 14.59 -5.87
C THR A 156 -0.52 15.52 -4.95
N TYR A 157 -1.81 15.23 -4.71
CA TYR A 157 -2.70 16.09 -3.94
C TYR A 157 -2.27 16.29 -2.50
N ASP A 158 -1.82 15.22 -1.83
CA ASP A 158 -1.44 15.24 -0.43
C ASP A 158 -0.02 14.71 -0.17
N GLY A 159 0.69 14.28 -1.22
CA GLY A 159 2.08 13.82 -1.15
C GLY A 159 2.27 12.49 -0.44
N ARG A 160 1.18 11.77 -0.13
CA ARG A 160 1.20 10.49 0.59
C ARG A 160 1.38 9.31 -0.34
N GLY A 161 1.66 8.15 0.26
CA GLY A 161 1.99 6.94 -0.45
C GLY A 161 3.40 6.99 -1.04
N GLY A 162 3.67 6.12 -2.00
CA GLY A 162 4.98 5.94 -2.60
C GLY A 162 5.92 5.07 -1.76
N ALA A 163 7.19 5.03 -2.18
CA ALA A 163 8.15 4.05 -1.69
C ALA A 163 9.05 4.53 -0.55
N SER A 164 8.92 5.79 -0.12
CA SER A 164 9.88 6.46 0.77
C SER A 164 10.09 5.76 2.12
N ASP A 165 9.06 5.07 2.62
CA ASP A 165 9.06 4.49 3.96
C ASP A 165 9.10 2.94 3.95
N GLY A 166 9.07 2.34 2.76
CA GLY A 166 9.02 0.89 2.59
C GLY A 166 7.73 0.25 3.13
N THR A 167 6.61 0.98 3.10
CA THR A 167 5.33 0.63 3.72
C THR A 167 4.60 -0.54 3.06
N GLN A 168 5.03 -0.98 1.88
CA GLN A 168 4.48 -2.18 1.23
C GLN A 168 4.66 -3.46 2.07
N ARG A 169 5.53 -3.45 3.09
CA ARG A 169 5.69 -4.58 4.03
C ARG A 169 4.70 -4.57 5.21
N PHE A 170 3.88 -3.53 5.33
CA PHE A 170 2.89 -3.38 6.40
C PHE A 170 1.48 -3.33 5.85
N ALA A 171 0.50 -3.59 6.72
CA ALA A 171 -0.90 -3.34 6.42
C ALA A 171 -1.14 -1.86 6.09
N PRO A 172 -2.14 -1.54 5.23
CA PRO A 172 -2.92 -2.49 4.43
C PRO A 172 -2.20 -2.95 3.15
N LEU A 173 -1.10 -2.29 2.77
CA LEU A 173 -0.45 -2.49 1.47
C LEU A 173 0.10 -3.90 1.27
N ASN A 174 0.59 -4.55 2.32
CA ASN A 174 1.08 -5.93 2.23
C ASN A 174 -0.01 -6.95 1.87
N SER A 175 -1.29 -6.56 1.97
CA SER A 175 -2.48 -7.38 1.82
C SER A 175 -3.48 -6.88 0.77
N TRP A 176 -3.18 -5.77 0.09
CA TRP A 176 -4.01 -5.31 -1.02
C TRP A 176 -4.11 -6.39 -2.13
N PRO A 177 -5.29 -6.58 -2.75
CA PRO A 177 -5.46 -7.54 -3.84
C PRO A 177 -4.44 -7.36 -4.97
N ASP A 178 -4.16 -6.12 -5.35
CA ASP A 178 -3.20 -5.81 -6.43
C ASP A 178 -1.74 -6.08 -6.04
N ASN A 179 -1.47 -6.29 -4.75
CA ASN A 179 -0.16 -6.71 -4.24
C ASN A 179 -0.05 -8.23 -4.04
N GLY A 180 -1.02 -9.00 -4.56
CA GLY A 180 -1.00 -10.46 -4.55
C GLY A 180 0.37 -11.02 -4.93
N ASN A 181 0.86 -11.94 -4.12
CA ASN A 181 2.16 -12.61 -4.25
C ASN A 181 3.43 -11.72 -4.13
N LEU A 182 3.32 -10.41 -3.89
CA LEU A 182 4.50 -9.57 -3.62
C LEU A 182 5.12 -9.83 -2.24
N ASP A 183 4.40 -10.50 -1.34
CA ASP A 183 4.95 -11.10 -0.12
C ASP A 183 6.09 -12.10 -0.44
N LYS A 184 5.97 -12.89 -1.51
CA LYS A 184 7.02 -13.82 -1.97
C LYS A 184 8.21 -13.04 -2.53
N ALA A 185 7.95 -11.99 -3.31
CA ALA A 185 9.01 -11.12 -3.83
C ALA A 185 9.83 -10.48 -2.69
N ARG A 186 9.17 -9.91 -1.68
CA ARG A 186 9.87 -9.38 -0.49
C ARG A 186 10.64 -10.47 0.26
N ARG A 187 10.07 -11.68 0.37
CA ARG A 187 10.73 -12.82 1.01
C ARG A 187 11.99 -13.29 0.27
N LEU A 188 12.00 -13.25 -1.07
CA LEU A 188 13.20 -13.55 -1.88
C LEU A 188 14.35 -12.55 -1.61
N LEU A 189 14.03 -11.29 -1.28
CA LEU A 189 15.02 -10.27 -0.93
C LEU A 189 15.54 -10.37 0.51
N TRP A 190 14.90 -11.15 1.38
CA TRP A 190 15.26 -11.22 2.79
C TRP A 190 16.72 -11.64 3.05
N PRO A 191 17.28 -12.68 2.39
CA PRO A 191 18.70 -13.03 2.56
C PRO A 191 19.66 -11.88 2.22
N ILE A 192 19.32 -11.07 1.21
CA ILE A 192 20.08 -9.86 0.85
C ILE A 192 19.96 -8.82 1.95
N LYS A 193 18.74 -8.52 2.42
CA LYS A 193 18.54 -7.59 3.54
C LYS A 193 19.30 -8.03 4.79
N GLN A 194 19.30 -9.33 5.09
CA GLN A 194 20.01 -9.92 6.22
C GLN A 194 21.52 -9.75 6.08
N LYS A 195 22.08 -9.99 4.89
CA LYS A 195 23.52 -9.85 4.60
C LYS A 195 24.02 -8.41 4.78
N TYR A 196 23.26 -7.42 4.29
CA TYR A 196 23.68 -6.01 4.29
C TYR A 196 23.21 -5.22 5.52
N GLY A 197 22.28 -5.79 6.30
CA GLY A 197 21.86 -5.25 7.59
C GLY A 197 21.30 -3.83 7.47
N GLN A 198 21.75 -2.93 8.34
CA GLN A 198 21.25 -1.55 8.40
C GLN A 198 21.85 -0.60 7.35
N LYS A 199 22.79 -1.06 6.53
CA LYS A 199 23.38 -0.24 5.45
C LYS A 199 22.44 -0.08 4.24
N ILE A 200 21.37 -0.87 4.19
CA ILE A 200 20.32 -0.78 3.18
C ILE A 200 18.96 -0.98 3.86
N SER A 201 18.05 -0.04 3.69
CA SER A 201 16.66 -0.15 4.16
C SER A 201 15.85 -1.06 3.24
N TRP A 202 14.71 -1.56 3.72
CA TRP A 202 13.74 -2.22 2.85
C TRP A 202 13.19 -1.27 1.79
N ALA A 203 12.95 -0.02 2.16
CA ALA A 203 12.49 1.02 1.23
C ALA A 203 13.42 1.18 0.02
N ASP A 204 14.74 1.29 0.23
CA ASP A 204 15.70 1.37 -0.87
C ASP A 204 15.90 0.03 -1.56
N LEU A 205 15.92 -1.09 -0.83
CA LEU A 205 16.17 -2.42 -1.40
C LEU A 205 15.08 -2.84 -2.41
N MET A 206 13.80 -2.58 -2.12
CA MET A 206 12.72 -2.90 -3.04
C MET A 206 12.86 -2.13 -4.35
N ILE A 207 13.17 -0.84 -4.30
CA ILE A 207 13.36 -0.02 -5.52
C ILE A 207 14.64 -0.43 -6.27
N LEU A 208 15.75 -0.63 -5.54
CA LEU A 208 17.00 -1.05 -6.15
C LEU A 208 16.87 -2.41 -6.85
N SER A 209 16.09 -3.35 -6.29
CA SER A 209 15.84 -4.64 -6.94
C SER A 209 15.14 -4.50 -8.31
N GLY A 210 14.21 -3.55 -8.45
CA GLY A 210 13.56 -3.24 -9.73
C GLY A 210 14.54 -2.65 -10.74
N ASN A 211 15.41 -1.71 -10.30
CA ASN A 211 16.46 -1.16 -11.15
C ASN A 211 17.45 -2.24 -11.62
N VAL A 212 17.93 -3.10 -10.72
CA VAL A 212 18.87 -4.17 -11.07
C VAL A 212 18.21 -5.20 -11.98
N ALA A 213 16.93 -5.50 -11.80
CA ALA A 213 16.18 -6.37 -12.69
C ALA A 213 16.10 -5.81 -14.12
N LEU A 214 15.81 -4.51 -14.28
CA LEU A 214 15.82 -3.85 -15.58
C LEU A 214 17.21 -3.96 -16.24
N GLU A 215 18.26 -3.65 -15.48
CA GLU A 215 19.65 -3.70 -15.97
C GLU A 215 20.08 -5.12 -16.37
N SER A 216 19.75 -6.14 -15.57
CA SER A 216 20.12 -7.52 -15.87
C SER A 216 19.41 -8.08 -17.12
N MET A 217 18.23 -7.53 -17.45
CA MET A 217 17.46 -7.90 -18.63
C MET A 217 17.75 -6.99 -19.84
N GLY A 218 18.79 -6.16 -19.79
CA GLY A 218 19.27 -5.40 -20.95
C GLY A 218 18.71 -3.98 -21.09
N PHE A 219 18.02 -3.44 -20.08
CA PHE A 219 17.58 -2.05 -20.06
C PHE A 219 18.49 -1.19 -19.16
N LYS A 220 19.19 -0.23 -19.75
CA LYS A 220 20.03 0.71 -18.99
C LYS A 220 19.17 1.75 -18.29
N THR A 221 19.10 1.70 -16.96
CA THR A 221 18.39 2.70 -16.16
C THR A 221 19.10 4.07 -16.18
N PHE A 222 18.34 5.13 -15.89
CA PHE A 222 18.90 6.49 -15.80
C PHE A 222 19.84 6.66 -14.61
N GLY A 223 19.52 6.02 -13.48
CA GLY A 223 20.30 6.06 -12.25
C GLY A 223 19.50 5.54 -11.05
N PHE A 224 20.13 5.57 -9.88
CA PHE A 224 19.51 5.22 -8.61
C PHE A 224 20.04 6.12 -7.49
N GLY A 225 19.15 6.58 -6.61
CA GLY A 225 19.48 7.29 -5.38
C GLY A 225 18.87 6.58 -4.18
N GLY A 226 19.71 6.23 -3.21
CA GLY A 226 19.29 5.74 -1.89
C GLY A 226 19.08 6.88 -0.90
N GLY A 227 18.65 6.54 0.31
CA GLY A 227 18.40 7.49 1.40
C GLY A 227 17.01 7.37 2.04
N ARG A 228 16.20 6.39 1.62
CA ARG A 228 14.88 6.12 2.20
C ARG A 228 15.02 5.36 3.51
N ALA A 229 14.72 5.98 4.64
CA ALA A 229 14.76 5.31 5.94
C ALA A 229 13.51 4.43 6.14
N ASP A 230 13.68 3.25 6.75
CA ASP A 230 12.55 2.39 7.09
C ASP A 230 11.73 2.97 8.25
N VAL A 231 10.40 2.91 8.15
CA VAL A 231 9.48 3.09 9.29
C VAL A 231 9.26 1.78 10.04
N TRP A 232 8.54 1.76 11.17
CA TRP A 232 8.38 0.54 11.98
C TRP A 232 6.93 0.16 12.27
N GLU A 233 6.00 0.85 11.62
CA GLU A 233 4.57 0.64 11.74
C GLU A 233 3.84 1.06 10.46
N ALA A 234 2.59 0.61 10.32
CA ALA A 234 1.70 1.02 9.25
C ALA A 234 1.43 2.54 9.32
N GLN A 235 1.24 3.18 8.17
CA GLN A 235 0.90 4.60 8.13
C GLN A 235 -0.63 4.76 8.18
N GLU A 236 -1.14 5.23 9.30
CA GLU A 236 -2.56 5.47 9.59
C GLU A 236 -3.04 6.85 9.12
N ASP A 237 -2.13 7.72 8.69
CA ASP A 237 -2.45 9.07 8.23
C ASP A 237 -2.86 9.12 6.75
N ILE A 238 -2.86 7.98 6.05
CA ILE A 238 -3.22 7.90 4.63
C ILE A 238 -4.69 7.52 4.46
N TYR A 239 -5.46 8.41 3.83
CA TYR A 239 -6.83 8.14 3.42
C TYR A 239 -6.86 7.43 2.04
N TRP A 240 -7.05 6.11 2.07
CA TRP A 240 -7.11 5.24 0.88
C TRP A 240 -8.47 5.19 0.18
N GLY A 241 -9.52 5.67 0.84
CA GLY A 241 -10.89 5.67 0.33
C GLY A 241 -11.92 5.32 1.41
N PRO A 242 -13.22 5.55 1.14
CA PRO A 242 -14.29 5.30 2.09
C PRO A 242 -14.83 3.85 2.06
N GLU A 243 -14.35 3.01 1.16
CA GLU A 243 -14.87 1.65 0.99
C GLU A 243 -14.54 0.74 2.17
N SER A 244 -15.48 -0.15 2.49
CA SER A 244 -15.36 -1.21 3.48
C SER A 244 -15.06 -2.58 2.86
N GLU A 245 -14.95 -2.66 1.53
CA GLU A 245 -14.75 -3.90 0.78
C GLU A 245 -13.63 -3.72 -0.25
N TRP A 246 -12.80 -4.75 -0.41
CA TRP A 246 -11.75 -4.75 -1.44
C TRP A 246 -12.34 -4.71 -2.84
N LEU A 247 -11.65 -4.00 -3.75
CA LEU A 247 -12.06 -3.77 -5.13
C LEU A 247 -13.41 -3.05 -5.29
N ALA A 248 -14.06 -2.62 -4.20
CA ALA A 248 -15.24 -1.79 -4.29
C ALA A 248 -14.87 -0.36 -4.74
N LYS A 249 -15.90 0.36 -5.21
CA LYS A 249 -15.83 1.76 -5.57
C LYS A 249 -16.98 2.54 -4.91
N LYS A 250 -16.62 3.52 -4.08
CA LYS A 250 -17.52 4.54 -3.49
C LYS A 250 -16.77 5.87 -3.43
N ARG A 251 -16.09 6.19 -4.53
CA ARG A 251 -15.04 7.21 -4.60
C ARG A 251 -15.18 8.16 -5.78
N TYR A 252 -16.37 8.20 -6.37
CA TYR A 252 -16.67 9.08 -7.49
C TYR A 252 -17.84 9.97 -7.09
N ASP A 253 -17.64 11.29 -7.18
CA ASP A 253 -18.67 12.30 -7.09
C ASP A 253 -18.82 12.99 -8.45
N ASP A 254 -20.06 13.08 -8.96
CA ASP A 254 -20.38 13.59 -10.29
C ASP A 254 -19.47 13.02 -11.43
N GLY A 255 -19.17 11.72 -11.33
CA GLY A 255 -18.34 11.00 -12.30
C GLY A 255 -16.84 11.33 -12.27
N LYS A 256 -16.35 12.06 -11.27
CA LYS A 256 -14.93 12.38 -11.05
C LYS A 256 -14.40 11.64 -9.84
N LEU A 257 -13.16 11.16 -9.91
CA LEU A 257 -12.54 10.50 -8.76
C LEU A 257 -12.35 11.51 -7.62
N ASP A 258 -12.72 11.12 -6.39
CA ASP A 258 -12.67 12.01 -5.23
C ASP A 258 -11.24 12.35 -4.85
N ASN A 259 -11.00 13.62 -4.48
CA ASN A 259 -9.71 14.01 -3.93
C ASN A 259 -9.55 13.48 -2.49
N PRO A 260 -8.35 13.00 -2.11
CA PRO A 260 -7.09 13.08 -2.85
C PRO A 260 -6.74 11.77 -3.60
N LEU A 261 -7.72 10.88 -3.80
CA LEU A 261 -7.54 9.52 -4.34
C LEU A 261 -6.95 9.53 -5.75
N ALA A 262 -6.20 8.48 -6.07
CA ALA A 262 -5.52 8.30 -7.37
C ALA A 262 -5.64 6.86 -7.93
N ALA A 263 -6.54 6.05 -7.37
CA ALA A 263 -6.84 4.71 -7.84
C ALA A 263 -8.36 4.52 -8.00
N VAL A 264 -8.79 3.78 -9.01
CA VAL A 264 -10.22 3.65 -9.35
C VAL A 264 -11.02 2.74 -8.42
N GLN A 265 -10.34 1.86 -7.67
CA GLN A 265 -10.95 0.92 -6.73
C GLN A 265 -10.07 0.74 -5.50
N MET A 266 -10.67 0.36 -4.37
CA MET A 266 -9.94 0.10 -3.13
C MET A 266 -9.04 -1.13 -3.30
N GLY A 267 -7.76 -1.00 -2.95
CA GLY A 267 -6.82 -2.11 -3.04
C GLY A 267 -6.16 -2.31 -4.42
N LEU A 268 -6.41 -1.41 -5.38
CA LEU A 268 -5.66 -1.31 -6.64
C LEU A 268 -4.60 -0.21 -6.57
N ILE A 269 -3.54 -0.36 -7.36
CA ILE A 269 -2.52 0.69 -7.50
C ILE A 269 -3.06 1.87 -8.35
N TYR A 270 -3.59 1.59 -9.55
CA TYR A 270 -4.12 2.63 -10.46
C TYR A 270 -5.53 2.30 -10.97
N VAL A 271 -5.61 1.39 -11.93
CA VAL A 271 -6.81 1.07 -12.70
C VAL A 271 -7.13 -0.43 -12.65
N ASN A 272 -8.36 -0.79 -12.99
CA ASN A 272 -8.74 -2.19 -13.15
C ASN A 272 -8.16 -2.75 -14.46
N PRO A 273 -7.40 -3.86 -14.42
CA PRO A 273 -6.78 -4.41 -15.62
C PRO A 273 -7.78 -5.05 -16.60
N GLN A 274 -9.01 -5.38 -16.17
CA GLN A 274 -10.10 -5.83 -17.04
C GLN A 274 -10.94 -4.67 -17.62
N GLY A 275 -10.62 -3.42 -17.25
CA GLY A 275 -11.38 -2.23 -17.63
C GLY A 275 -12.39 -1.78 -16.56
N PRO A 276 -13.05 -0.63 -16.76
CA PRO A 276 -13.92 -0.03 -15.74
C PRO A 276 -15.03 -1.00 -15.31
N ASP A 277 -15.07 -1.31 -14.01
CA ASP A 277 -16.01 -2.27 -13.41
C ASP A 277 -15.93 -3.69 -13.96
N GLY A 278 -14.77 -4.08 -14.51
CA GLY A 278 -14.60 -5.35 -15.21
C GLY A 278 -15.19 -5.37 -16.62
N ASN A 279 -15.63 -4.22 -17.14
CA ASN A 279 -16.07 -4.12 -18.53
C ASN A 279 -14.87 -3.88 -19.45
N PRO A 280 -14.63 -4.76 -20.45
CA PRO A 280 -13.46 -4.67 -21.33
C PRO A 280 -13.64 -3.60 -22.42
N ASP A 281 -13.74 -2.33 -22.00
CA ASP A 281 -13.75 -1.14 -22.86
C ASP A 281 -12.38 -0.42 -22.79
N PRO A 282 -11.53 -0.57 -23.82
CA PRO A 282 -10.20 0.04 -23.84
C PRO A 282 -10.23 1.58 -23.82
N LEU A 283 -11.24 2.21 -24.44
CA LEU A 283 -11.34 3.67 -24.50
C LEU A 283 -11.78 4.25 -23.16
N ALA A 284 -12.69 3.58 -22.47
CA ALA A 284 -13.07 3.94 -21.11
C ALA A 284 -11.90 3.70 -20.13
N SER A 285 -11.17 2.59 -20.28
CA SER A 285 -9.95 2.31 -19.51
C SER A 285 -8.88 3.40 -19.72
N ALA A 286 -8.65 3.85 -20.96
CA ALA A 286 -7.68 4.91 -21.26
C ALA A 286 -7.98 6.24 -20.55
N LYS A 287 -9.26 6.56 -20.31
CA LYS A 287 -9.65 7.75 -19.52
C LYS A 287 -9.24 7.60 -18.06
N GLN A 288 -9.51 6.44 -17.46
CA GLN A 288 -9.12 6.13 -16.09
C GLN A 288 -7.60 6.07 -15.91
N ILE A 289 -6.88 5.53 -16.90
CA ILE A 289 -5.41 5.51 -16.93
C ILE A 289 -4.89 6.95 -16.87
N ARG A 290 -5.36 7.82 -17.78
CA ARG A 290 -4.92 9.22 -17.81
C ARG A 290 -5.24 9.95 -16.50
N GLU A 291 -6.44 9.77 -15.95
CA GLU A 291 -6.82 10.41 -14.69
C GLU A 291 -5.94 9.95 -13.52
N THR A 292 -5.78 8.64 -13.33
CA THR A 292 -5.03 8.08 -12.20
C THR A 292 -3.54 8.40 -12.29
N PHE A 293 -2.91 8.21 -13.45
CA PHE A 293 -1.50 8.58 -13.66
C PHE A 293 -1.27 10.08 -13.49
N GLY A 294 -2.18 10.93 -13.99
CA GLY A 294 -2.10 12.38 -13.78
C GLY A 294 -2.15 12.77 -12.30
N ARG A 295 -2.98 12.08 -11.50
CA ARG A 295 -3.03 12.25 -10.03
C ARG A 295 -1.80 11.70 -9.31
N MET A 296 -1.00 10.88 -9.97
CA MET A 296 0.31 10.40 -9.51
C MET A 296 1.49 11.17 -10.12
N GLY A 297 1.20 12.27 -10.84
CA GLY A 297 2.22 13.19 -11.34
C GLY A 297 2.85 12.78 -12.67
N MET A 298 2.21 11.86 -13.41
CA MET A 298 2.68 11.41 -14.72
C MET A 298 1.82 12.00 -15.83
N ASN A 299 2.47 12.52 -16.89
CA ASN A 299 1.79 12.95 -18.12
C ASN A 299 1.56 11.78 -19.09
N ASP A 300 0.98 12.04 -20.26
CA ASP A 300 0.66 11.02 -21.27
C ASP A 300 1.91 10.29 -21.79
N GLU A 301 3.03 10.99 -22.05
CA GLU A 301 4.27 10.39 -22.54
C GLU A 301 4.89 9.46 -21.48
N GLU A 302 4.96 9.93 -20.23
CA GLU A 302 5.46 9.16 -19.09
C GLU A 302 4.59 7.93 -18.82
N THR A 303 3.26 8.09 -18.90
CA THR A 303 2.29 7.01 -18.71
C THR A 303 2.49 5.90 -19.73
N ILE A 304 2.58 6.25 -21.02
CA ILE A 304 2.80 5.27 -22.09
C ILE A 304 4.17 4.59 -21.93
N ALA A 305 5.22 5.36 -21.62
CA ALA A 305 6.56 4.82 -21.41
C ALA A 305 6.63 3.84 -20.22
N LEU A 306 5.94 4.16 -19.11
CA LEU A 306 5.88 3.29 -17.92
C LEU A 306 5.12 1.99 -18.19
N ILE A 307 3.93 2.08 -18.80
CA ILE A 307 3.10 0.90 -19.07
C ILE A 307 3.80 -0.02 -20.09
N ALA A 308 4.22 0.51 -21.23
CA ALA A 308 4.86 -0.29 -22.27
C ALA A 308 6.25 -0.79 -21.85
N GLY A 309 7.03 0.05 -21.16
CA GLY A 309 8.33 -0.33 -20.64
C GLY A 309 8.24 -1.42 -19.57
N GLY A 310 7.27 -1.32 -18.66
CA GLY A 310 7.01 -2.33 -17.63
C GLY A 310 6.51 -3.64 -18.22
N HIS A 311 5.46 -3.60 -19.04
CA HIS A 311 4.86 -4.78 -19.67
C HIS A 311 5.69 -5.38 -20.82
N THR A 312 6.86 -4.81 -21.14
CA THR A 312 7.86 -5.51 -21.97
C THR A 312 8.37 -6.79 -21.29
N PHE A 313 8.29 -6.83 -19.96
CA PHE A 313 8.80 -7.92 -19.13
C PHE A 313 7.69 -8.76 -18.51
N GLY A 314 7.96 -10.05 -18.32
CA GLY A 314 7.16 -10.97 -17.52
C GLY A 314 5.82 -11.36 -18.12
N LYS A 315 4.91 -11.72 -17.21
CA LYS A 315 3.59 -12.26 -17.50
C LYS A 315 2.61 -11.96 -16.35
N ALA A 316 1.33 -12.11 -16.62
CA ALA A 316 0.30 -12.23 -15.59
C ALA A 316 0.07 -13.70 -15.19
N HIS A 317 -0.45 -13.93 -13.98
CA HIS A 317 -0.75 -15.26 -13.44
C HIS A 317 -2.24 -15.41 -13.09
N GLY A 318 -2.86 -16.40 -13.71
CA GLY A 318 -4.28 -16.74 -13.66
C GLY A 318 -4.51 -18.18 -14.13
N ALA A 319 -3.64 -19.10 -13.70
CA ALA A 319 -3.64 -20.50 -14.15
C ALA A 319 -4.94 -21.25 -13.81
N HIS A 320 -5.62 -20.87 -12.73
CA HIS A 320 -6.92 -21.38 -12.32
C HIS A 320 -7.75 -20.27 -11.67
N SER A 321 -9.05 -20.50 -11.49
CA SER A 321 -9.91 -19.58 -10.73
C SER A 321 -9.33 -19.34 -9.32
N PRO A 322 -9.25 -18.10 -8.82
CA PRO A 322 -8.83 -17.84 -7.45
C PRO A 322 -9.85 -18.36 -6.42
N GLU A 323 -11.14 -18.36 -6.78
CA GLU A 323 -12.22 -18.80 -5.90
C GLU A 323 -12.05 -20.28 -5.49
N GLY A 324 -12.04 -20.53 -4.18
CA GLY A 324 -11.84 -21.86 -3.60
C GLY A 324 -10.40 -22.38 -3.65
N ASN A 325 -9.47 -21.67 -4.32
CA ASN A 325 -8.11 -22.13 -4.55
C ASN A 325 -7.05 -21.27 -3.87
N VAL A 326 -7.28 -19.95 -3.80
CA VAL A 326 -6.37 -18.99 -3.18
C VAL A 326 -6.88 -18.68 -1.76
N GLY A 327 -6.04 -18.95 -0.76
CA GLY A 327 -6.31 -18.66 0.64
C GLY A 327 -6.20 -17.17 1.01
N PRO A 328 -6.37 -16.84 2.29
CA PRO A 328 -6.36 -15.46 2.78
C PRO A 328 -5.07 -14.70 2.48
N GLU A 329 -5.18 -13.38 2.31
CA GLU A 329 -4.07 -12.43 2.24
C GLU A 329 -3.21 -12.43 3.53
N PRO A 330 -1.96 -11.90 3.51
CA PRO A 330 -1.02 -12.03 4.63
C PRO A 330 -1.55 -11.67 6.02
N GLU A 331 -2.28 -10.55 6.16
CA GLU A 331 -2.86 -10.12 7.45
C GLU A 331 -3.99 -11.02 7.97
N ALA A 332 -4.57 -11.86 7.11
CA ALA A 332 -5.62 -12.83 7.46
C ALA A 332 -5.13 -14.29 7.38
N ALA A 333 -3.86 -14.51 7.05
CA ALA A 333 -3.30 -15.83 6.87
C ALA A 333 -2.98 -16.52 8.22
N PRO A 334 -3.03 -17.86 8.29
CA PRO A 334 -2.63 -18.59 9.48
C PRO A 334 -1.18 -18.32 9.90
N LEU A 335 -0.89 -18.44 11.21
CA LEU A 335 0.43 -18.13 11.78
C LEU A 335 1.57 -18.96 11.16
N GLU A 336 1.29 -20.19 10.77
CA GLU A 336 2.23 -21.09 10.10
C GLU A 336 2.69 -20.60 8.72
N GLU A 337 1.96 -19.67 8.08
CA GLU A 337 2.40 -19.03 6.83
C GLU A 337 3.47 -17.96 7.06
N GLN A 338 3.75 -17.61 8.32
CA GLN A 338 4.88 -16.76 8.72
C GLN A 338 4.92 -15.42 7.94
N GLY A 339 3.76 -14.77 7.82
CA GLY A 339 3.60 -13.48 7.13
C GLY A 339 3.56 -13.56 5.60
N LEU A 340 3.46 -14.76 5.03
CA LEU A 340 3.00 -14.96 3.65
C LEU A 340 1.48 -15.15 3.62
N GLY A 341 0.87 -14.91 2.47
CA GLY A 341 -0.58 -15.11 2.24
C GLY A 341 -0.86 -15.71 0.88
N TRP A 342 -2.12 -15.64 0.43
CA TRP A 342 -2.57 -16.13 -0.88
C TRP A 342 -2.11 -17.55 -1.21
N LYS A 343 -2.10 -18.43 -0.20
CA LYS A 343 -1.68 -19.81 -0.37
C LYS A 343 -2.57 -20.48 -1.40
N ASN A 344 -1.98 -20.98 -2.48
CA ASN A 344 -2.69 -21.61 -3.57
C ASN A 344 -2.70 -23.13 -3.40
N SER A 345 -3.88 -23.73 -3.39
CA SER A 345 -4.07 -25.18 -3.22
C SER A 345 -4.01 -25.97 -4.54
N LYS A 346 -3.96 -25.30 -5.69
CA LYS A 346 -3.95 -25.95 -7.01
C LYS A 346 -2.54 -26.40 -7.39
N GLY A 347 -2.43 -27.69 -7.73
CA GLY A 347 -1.17 -28.30 -8.16
C GLY A 347 -0.07 -28.08 -7.12
N LYS A 348 1.02 -27.42 -7.49
CA LYS A 348 2.10 -27.05 -6.55
C LYS A 348 1.86 -25.73 -5.81
N GLY A 349 0.85 -24.97 -6.20
CA GLY A 349 0.58 -23.64 -5.66
C GLY A 349 1.50 -22.53 -6.17
N ASN A 350 2.43 -22.86 -7.06
CA ASN A 350 3.45 -21.96 -7.63
C ASN A 350 3.88 -22.44 -9.04
N GLY A 351 4.80 -21.70 -9.68
CA GLY A 351 5.26 -22.01 -11.04
C GLY A 351 4.11 -21.99 -12.05
N VAL A 352 3.88 -23.10 -12.75
CA VAL A 352 2.82 -23.22 -13.77
C VAL A 352 1.40 -23.10 -13.21
N ASP A 353 1.21 -23.35 -11.91
CA ASP A 353 -0.09 -23.27 -11.25
C ASP A 353 -0.33 -21.90 -10.58
N THR A 354 0.56 -20.93 -10.76
CA THR A 354 0.49 -19.64 -10.06
C THR A 354 -0.81 -18.89 -10.39
N ILE A 355 -1.42 -18.32 -9.35
CA ILE A 355 -2.60 -17.45 -9.44
C ILE A 355 -2.26 -16.16 -8.69
N THR A 356 -2.35 -15.02 -9.39
CA THR A 356 -2.11 -13.69 -8.80
C THR A 356 -3.28 -12.76 -9.12
N SER A 357 -3.43 -12.38 -10.39
CA SER A 357 -4.43 -11.40 -10.84
C SER A 357 -5.68 -12.04 -11.44
N GLY A 358 -5.59 -13.32 -11.81
CA GLY A 358 -6.59 -14.00 -12.63
C GLY A 358 -6.37 -13.80 -14.14
N LEU A 359 -5.60 -12.82 -14.59
CA LEU A 359 -5.16 -12.71 -15.98
C LEU A 359 -3.97 -13.65 -16.23
N GLU A 360 -3.86 -14.23 -17.42
CA GLU A 360 -2.83 -15.23 -17.75
C GLU A 360 -2.13 -14.90 -19.07
N GLY A 361 -0.80 -14.99 -19.08
CA GLY A 361 -0.01 -14.88 -20.30
C GLY A 361 1.03 -13.75 -20.27
N ALA A 362 1.97 -13.82 -21.22
CA ALA A 362 3.02 -12.83 -21.40
C ALA A 362 2.68 -11.87 -22.54
N TRP A 363 3.19 -10.64 -22.45
CA TRP A 363 3.01 -9.64 -23.51
C TRP A 363 4.02 -9.76 -24.65
N THR A 364 5.18 -10.35 -24.39
CA THR A 364 6.30 -10.45 -25.34
C THR A 364 6.79 -11.89 -25.49
N SER A 365 7.48 -12.18 -26.59
CA SER A 365 8.12 -13.48 -26.82
C SER A 365 9.45 -13.65 -26.08
N THR A 366 9.96 -12.57 -25.47
CA THR A 366 11.20 -12.56 -24.67
C THR A 366 10.95 -11.91 -23.29
N PRO A 367 10.14 -12.52 -22.39
CA PRO A 367 9.67 -11.86 -21.17
C PRO A 367 10.76 -11.50 -20.16
N ALA A 368 11.95 -12.08 -20.27
CA ALA A 368 13.11 -11.78 -19.43
C ALA A 368 14.19 -10.97 -20.17
N GLN A 369 13.81 -10.22 -21.21
CA GLN A 369 14.73 -9.41 -22.01
C GLN A 369 14.04 -8.14 -22.52
N TRP A 370 14.73 -7.00 -22.43
CA TRP A 370 14.27 -5.75 -23.03
C TRP A 370 14.11 -5.92 -24.55
N SER A 371 12.97 -5.47 -25.06
CA SER A 371 12.64 -5.51 -26.48
C SER A 371 11.62 -4.43 -26.82
N HIS A 372 11.33 -4.26 -28.11
CA HIS A 372 10.21 -3.44 -28.58
C HIS A 372 8.96 -4.29 -28.87
N SER A 373 8.97 -5.56 -28.45
CA SER A 373 7.93 -6.53 -28.81
C SER A 373 6.57 -6.21 -28.20
N TYR A 374 6.50 -5.47 -27.09
CA TYR A 374 5.21 -5.00 -26.56
C TYR A 374 4.46 -4.17 -27.59
N PHE A 375 5.09 -3.11 -28.11
CA PHE A 375 4.50 -2.28 -29.16
C PHE A 375 4.39 -3.02 -30.48
N ALA A 376 5.38 -3.83 -30.86
CA ALA A 376 5.30 -4.60 -32.10
C ALA A 376 4.08 -5.52 -32.09
N ASN A 377 3.84 -6.25 -31.01
CA ASN A 377 2.66 -7.10 -30.86
C ASN A 377 1.38 -6.26 -30.83
N MET A 378 1.35 -5.18 -30.05
CA MET A 378 0.16 -4.33 -29.92
C MET A 378 -0.32 -3.76 -31.26
N PHE A 379 0.61 -3.36 -32.15
CA PHE A 379 0.28 -2.76 -33.44
C PHE A 379 0.23 -3.73 -34.62
N ALA A 380 0.84 -4.92 -34.53
CA ALA A 380 0.90 -5.87 -35.63
C ALA A 380 -0.26 -6.87 -35.69
N TYR A 381 -0.97 -7.07 -34.58
CA TYR A 381 -2.07 -8.03 -34.49
C TYR A 381 -3.41 -7.34 -34.22
N ASP A 382 -4.48 -7.96 -34.73
CA ASP A 382 -5.83 -7.70 -34.27
C ASP A 382 -6.07 -8.47 -32.96
N TRP A 383 -6.67 -7.81 -31.97
CA TRP A 383 -6.92 -8.38 -30.65
C TRP A 383 -8.40 -8.70 -30.47
N GLU A 384 -8.70 -9.90 -29.99
CA GLU A 384 -10.05 -10.35 -29.67
C GLU A 384 -10.26 -10.50 -28.17
N LEU A 385 -11.47 -10.19 -27.70
CA LEU A 385 -11.86 -10.41 -26.32
C LEU A 385 -11.93 -11.92 -26.06
N THR A 386 -11.19 -12.38 -25.06
CA THR A 386 -11.18 -13.77 -24.61
C THR A 386 -11.21 -13.83 -23.08
N LYS A 387 -11.26 -15.04 -22.52
CA LYS A 387 -11.19 -15.27 -21.07
C LYS A 387 -9.94 -16.05 -20.70
N SER A 388 -9.34 -15.71 -19.56
CA SER A 388 -8.24 -16.48 -19.00
C SER A 388 -8.73 -17.85 -18.47
N PRO A 389 -7.82 -18.78 -18.12
CA PRO A 389 -8.18 -20.00 -17.39
C PRO A 389 -8.87 -19.74 -16.03
N ALA A 390 -8.66 -18.56 -15.44
CA ALA A 390 -9.35 -18.12 -14.23
C ALA A 390 -10.74 -17.48 -14.49
N GLY A 391 -11.10 -17.26 -15.76
CA GLY A 391 -12.38 -16.67 -16.17
C GLY A 391 -12.43 -15.15 -16.17
N ALA A 392 -11.29 -14.49 -15.97
CA ALA A 392 -11.10 -13.04 -16.09
C ALA A 392 -11.20 -12.55 -17.53
#